data_AF-A0A1G2HLT7-F1
#
_entry.id   AF-A0A1G2HLT7-F1
#
_cell.length_a   1.000
_cell.length_b   1.000
_cell.length_c   1.000
_cell.angle_alpha   90.00
_cell.angle_beta   90.00
_cell.angle_gamma   90.00
#
_symmetry.space_group_name_H-M   'P 1'
#
loop_
_entity.id
_entity.type
_entity.pdbx_description
1 polymer ?
#
loop_
_entity_poly.entity_id
_entity_poly.type
_entity_poly.pdbx_seq_one_letter_code
_entity_poly.pdbx_strand_id
1 'polypeptide(L)'
;MDNQTKSDILGQVARPPVRSGPKIKGSFKIPEEKLKEPLYYDGTVVRCFCFGCGISTELLSEGAMHLVKKAEADVPLSWEGFYFICEQCIICAKDFKRAVFKKS
;
A
#
# COMPACT_ATOMS: atom_id res chain seq x y z
N MET A 1 0.57 -14.44 -18.07
CA MET A 1 0.72 -14.37 -16.61
C MET A 1 -0.66 -14.41 -15.98
N ASP A 2 -1.02 -15.59 -15.54
CA ASP A 2 -2.27 -15.96 -14.86
C ASP A 2 -2.40 -15.32 -13.46
N ASN A 3 -3.65 -15.17 -13.01
CA ASN A 3 -3.99 -14.45 -11.77
C ASN A 3 -3.42 -15.11 -10.49
N GLN A 4 -3.14 -16.41 -10.53
CA GLN A 4 -2.56 -17.17 -9.43
C GLN A 4 -1.13 -16.68 -9.14
N THR A 5 -0.31 -16.63 -10.18
CA THR A 5 1.09 -16.18 -10.11
C THR A 5 1.20 -14.73 -9.58
N LYS A 6 0.24 -13.85 -9.90
CA LYS A 6 0.21 -12.48 -9.36
C LYS A 6 -0.17 -12.42 -7.89
N SER A 7 -1.00 -13.35 -7.41
CA SER A 7 -1.42 -13.42 -6.01
C SER A 7 -0.27 -13.81 -5.10
N ASP A 8 0.46 -14.83 -5.51
CA ASP A 8 1.51 -15.45 -4.69
C ASP A 8 2.74 -14.54 -4.58
N ILE A 9 3.01 -13.72 -5.61
CA ILE A 9 4.13 -12.77 -5.62
C ILE A 9 3.80 -11.48 -4.85
N LEU A 10 2.55 -11.03 -4.84
CA LEU A 10 2.21 -9.66 -4.42
C LEU A 10 1.43 -9.57 -3.10
N GLY A 11 1.17 -10.68 -2.41
CA GLY A 11 0.47 -10.67 -1.12
C GLY A 11 -0.91 -9.99 -1.21
N GLN A 12 -1.94 -10.71 -1.66
CA GLN A 12 -3.27 -10.13 -1.76
C GLN A 12 -3.84 -9.76 -0.38
N VAL A 13 -4.33 -8.53 -0.25
CA VAL A 13 -5.22 -8.11 0.83
C VAL A 13 -6.64 -8.06 0.28
N ALA A 14 -7.63 -8.46 1.09
CA ALA A 14 -9.02 -8.53 0.68
C ALA A 14 -9.49 -7.20 0.05
N ARG A 15 -10.07 -7.28 -1.15
CA ARG A 15 -10.65 -6.12 -1.84
C ARG A 15 -11.81 -5.55 -1.00
N PRO A 16 -11.93 -4.24 -0.82
CA PRO A 16 -13.12 -3.67 -0.24
C PRO A 16 -14.27 -3.87 -1.24
N PRO A 17 -15.49 -4.20 -0.78
CA PRO A 17 -16.64 -4.17 -1.64
C PRO A 17 -16.89 -2.71 -2.03
N VAL A 18 -17.30 -2.51 -3.28
CA VAL A 18 -18.13 -1.41 -3.79
C VAL A 18 -17.53 -0.62 -4.97
N ARG A 19 -18.26 -0.81 -6.08
CA ARG A 19 -18.36 -0.01 -7.30
C ARG A 19 -18.91 1.39 -6.99
N SER A 20 -18.07 2.39 -6.76
CA SER A 20 -18.46 3.80 -6.96
C SER A 20 -17.29 4.75 -6.65
N GLY A 21 -16.32 4.80 -7.56
CA GLY A 21 -15.34 5.87 -7.63
C GLY A 21 -14.35 5.94 -6.46
N PRO A 22 -13.25 6.68 -6.63
CA PRO A 22 -12.23 6.71 -5.62
C PRO A 22 -12.49 7.85 -4.64
N LYS A 23 -13.06 7.50 -3.50
CA LYS A 23 -12.87 8.28 -2.28
C LYS A 23 -12.26 7.32 -1.28
N ILE A 24 -11.07 7.63 -0.77
CA ILE A 24 -10.58 7.06 0.49
C ILE A 24 -11.49 7.62 1.60
N LYS A 25 -12.77 7.26 1.58
CA LYS A 25 -13.79 7.64 2.56
C LYS A 25 -14.44 6.36 3.03
N GLY A 26 -14.15 6.00 4.27
CA GLY A 26 -14.81 4.92 4.99
C GLY A 26 -14.11 3.56 4.81
N SER A 27 -13.32 3.19 5.82
CA SER A 27 -12.99 1.80 6.17
C SER A 27 -12.34 0.91 5.11
N PHE A 28 -11.24 1.35 4.47
CA PHE A 28 -10.27 0.36 4.00
C PHE A 28 -9.53 -0.21 5.22
N LYS A 29 -10.10 -1.28 5.79
CA LYS A 29 -9.56 -1.95 6.98
C LYS A 29 -8.52 -2.95 6.50
N ILE A 30 -7.24 -2.58 6.67
CA ILE A 30 -6.15 -3.53 6.51
C ILE A 30 -6.25 -4.51 7.69
N PRO A 31 -6.29 -5.83 7.44
CA PRO A 31 -6.26 -6.80 8.53
C PRO A 31 -4.99 -6.61 9.39
N GLU A 32 -5.13 -6.73 10.70
CA GLU A 32 -4.05 -6.43 11.64
C GLU A 32 -2.86 -7.39 11.44
N GLU A 33 -3.15 -8.63 11.06
CA GLU A 33 -2.15 -9.63 10.67
C GLU A 33 -1.29 -9.17 9.48
N LYS A 34 -1.88 -8.45 8.51
CA LYS A 34 -1.15 -7.91 7.35
C LYS A 34 -0.25 -6.73 7.70
N LEU A 35 -0.54 -6.03 8.80
CA LEU A 35 0.32 -4.96 9.32
C LEU A 35 1.50 -5.52 10.11
N LYS A 36 1.36 -6.73 10.68
CA LYS A 36 2.40 -7.42 11.46
C LYS A 36 3.28 -8.35 10.62
N GLU A 37 2.86 -8.69 9.41
CA GLU A 37 3.66 -9.49 8.47
C GLU A 37 4.99 -8.80 8.18
N PRO A 38 6.13 -9.51 8.30
CA PRO A 38 7.44 -8.94 7.99
C PRO A 38 7.51 -8.48 6.53
N LEU A 39 8.45 -7.59 6.23
CA LEU A 39 8.79 -7.28 4.85
C LEU A 39 9.61 -8.45 4.28
N TYR A 40 9.26 -8.88 3.07
CA TYR A 40 9.85 -10.06 2.43
C TYR A 40 10.98 -9.70 1.46
N TYR A 41 10.94 -8.50 0.88
CA TYR A 41 11.93 -8.06 -0.11
C TYR A 41 13.05 -7.25 0.53
N ASP A 42 14.29 -7.62 0.23
CA ASP A 42 15.48 -6.95 0.74
C ASP A 42 15.50 -5.45 0.39
N GLY A 43 15.96 -4.64 1.34
CA GLY A 43 16.01 -3.18 1.22
C GLY A 43 14.66 -2.45 1.27
N THR A 44 13.53 -3.18 1.36
CA THR A 44 12.22 -2.53 1.56
C THR A 44 12.07 -2.07 3.00
N VAL A 45 11.39 -0.93 3.18
CA VAL A 45 11.28 -0.24 4.47
C VAL A 45 9.83 -0.08 4.94
N VAL A 46 8.86 -0.18 4.03
CA VAL A 46 7.45 0.08 4.31
C VAL A 46 6.55 -0.61 3.31
N ARG A 47 5.29 -0.82 3.68
CA ARG A 47 4.26 -1.42 2.84
C ARG A 47 3.21 -0.39 2.41
N CYS A 48 2.73 -0.50 1.18
CA CYS A 48 1.63 0.29 0.63
C CYS A 48 0.50 -0.61 0.16
N PHE A 49 -0.72 -0.34 0.63
CA PHE A 49 -1.90 -1.11 0.26
C PHE A 49 -2.75 -0.34 -0.75
N CYS A 50 -3.09 -0.98 -1.86
CA CYS A 50 -3.89 -0.39 -2.91
C CYS A 50 -5.38 -0.64 -2.69
N PHE A 51 -6.16 0.44 -2.53
CA PHE A 51 -7.63 0.38 -2.49
C PHE A 51 -8.22 -0.15 -3.80
N GLY A 52 -7.64 0.24 -4.94
CA GLY A 52 -8.17 -0.11 -6.27
C GLY A 52 -8.08 -1.60 -6.62
N CYS A 53 -6.94 -2.25 -6.37
CA CYS A 53 -6.75 -3.67 -6.71
C CYS A 53 -6.64 -4.63 -5.53
N GLY A 54 -6.47 -4.13 -4.29
CA GLY A 54 -6.25 -4.93 -3.08
C GLY A 54 -4.81 -5.43 -2.91
N ILE A 55 -3.88 -5.03 -3.78
CA ILE A 55 -2.49 -5.48 -3.72
C ILE A 55 -1.74 -4.72 -2.62
N SER A 56 -0.94 -5.47 -1.86
CA SER A 56 0.12 -4.95 -1.01
C SER A 56 1.42 -4.81 -1.81
N THR A 57 2.14 -3.72 -1.65
CA THR A 57 3.43 -3.50 -2.30
C THR A 57 4.45 -3.05 -1.27
N GLU A 58 5.56 -3.76 -1.18
CA GLU A 58 6.69 -3.36 -0.36
C GLU A 58 7.55 -2.35 -1.12
N LEU A 59 8.04 -1.35 -0.41
CA LEU A 59 8.67 -0.18 -1.00
C LEU A 59 10.06 0.00 -0.43
N LEU A 60 11.01 0.26 -1.33
CA LEU A 60 12.32 0.81 -0.99
C LEU A 60 12.17 2.24 -0.44
N SER A 61 13.22 2.74 0.21
CA SER A 61 13.25 4.09 0.78
C SER A 61 12.85 5.19 -0.23
N GLU A 62 13.32 5.11 -1.48
CA GLU A 62 12.96 6.07 -2.53
C GLU A 62 11.46 6.07 -2.83
N GLY A 63 10.85 4.89 -2.92
CA GLY A 63 9.41 4.73 -3.13
C GLY A 63 8.59 5.22 -1.95
N ALA A 64 9.06 4.97 -0.72
CA ALA A 64 8.45 5.47 0.51
C ALA A 64 8.46 7.01 0.54
N MET A 65 9.60 7.63 0.23
CA MET A 65 9.76 9.08 0.16
C MET A 65 8.84 9.72 -0.87
N HIS A 66 8.69 9.10 -2.05
CA HIS A 66 7.75 9.55 -3.08
C HIS A 66 6.30 9.53 -2.58
N LEU A 67 5.91 8.50 -1.84
CA LEU A 67 4.57 8.37 -1.27
C LEU A 67 4.32 9.30 -0.08
N VAL A 68 5.31 9.57 0.77
CA VAL A 68 5.22 10.60 1.83
C VAL A 68 4.89 11.96 1.23
N LYS A 69 5.62 12.35 0.16
CA LYS A 69 5.36 13.62 -0.53
C LYS A 69 3.94 13.69 -1.09
N LYS A 70 3.45 12.59 -1.68
CA LYS A 70 2.07 12.50 -2.18
C LYS A 70 1.01 12.53 -1.09
N ALA A 71 1.36 12.08 0.12
CA ALA A 71 0.49 12.11 1.28
C ALA A 71 0.54 13.46 2.02
N GLU A 72 1.40 14.40 1.57
CA GLU A 72 1.65 15.68 2.23
C GLU A 72 1.98 15.49 3.73
N ALA A 73 2.75 14.45 4.03
CA ALA A 73 3.15 14.08 5.39
C ALA A 73 4.64 14.35 5.63
N ASP A 74 5.02 14.39 6.91
CA ASP A 74 6.43 14.45 7.29
C ASP A 74 7.10 13.08 7.15
N VAL A 75 8.38 13.10 6.77
CA VAL A 75 9.20 11.89 6.69
C VAL A 75 9.56 11.47 8.13
N PRO A 76 9.25 10.23 8.55
CA PRO A 76 9.58 9.79 9.89
C PRO A 76 11.08 9.50 10.02
N LEU A 77 11.58 9.49 11.25
CA LEU A 77 12.96 9.06 11.55
C LEU A 77 13.16 7.55 11.32
N SER A 78 12.10 6.77 11.43
CA SER A 78 12.06 5.33 11.15
C SER A 78 10.74 4.97 10.47
N TRP A 79 10.79 4.07 9.49
CA TRP A 79 9.61 3.55 8.79
C TRP A 79 8.87 2.46 9.58
N GLU A 80 9.44 1.99 10.68
CA GLU A 80 8.88 0.92 11.49
C GLU A 80 7.50 1.28 12.05
N GLY A 81 6.54 0.36 11.90
CA GLY A 81 5.16 0.56 12.34
C GLY A 81 4.39 1.58 11.49
N PHE A 82 4.89 1.97 10.32
CA PHE A 82 4.15 2.79 9.38
C PHE A 82 3.73 2.00 8.14
N TYR A 83 2.70 2.50 7.45
CA TYR A 83 2.26 1.97 6.17
C TYR A 83 1.54 3.05 5.36
N PHE A 84 1.41 2.80 4.06
CA PHE A 84 0.64 3.63 3.15
C PHE A 84 -0.65 2.95 2.74
N ILE A 85 -1.67 3.76 2.50
CA ILE A 85 -2.84 3.36 1.71
C ILE A 85 -2.86 4.25 0.48
N CYS A 86 -2.89 3.67 -0.71
CA CYS A 86 -3.08 4.41 -1.94
C CYS A 86 -4.42 4.09 -2.58
N GLU A 87 -4.96 5.04 -3.32
CA GLU A 87 -6.17 4.84 -4.12
C GLU A 87 -5.87 3.90 -5.31
N GLN A 88 -4.77 4.15 -6.01
CA GLN A 88 -4.26 3.34 -7.11
C GLN A 88 -2.75 3.18 -6.96
N CYS A 89 -2.24 1.95 -7.00
CA CYS A 89 -0.80 1.67 -7.05
C CYS A 89 -0.26 1.74 -8.49
N ILE A 90 1.06 1.56 -8.63
CA ILE A 90 1.77 1.51 -9.92
C ILE A 90 1.29 0.40 -10.88
N ILE A 91 0.56 -0.60 -10.36
CA ILE A 91 -0.07 -1.63 -11.20
C ILE A 91 -1.40 -1.12 -11.76
N CYS A 92 -2.14 -0.34 -10.97
CA CYS A 92 -3.44 0.22 -11.36
C CYS A 92 -3.30 1.46 -12.25
N ALA A 93 -2.22 2.23 -12.10
CA ALA A 93 -1.98 3.48 -12.79
C ALA A 93 -0.48 3.65 -13.05
N LYS A 94 -0.09 4.60 -13.91
CA LYS A 94 1.33 4.90 -14.21
C LYS A 94 2.14 5.38 -12.99
N ASP A 95 1.47 5.79 -11.92
CA ASP A 95 2.06 6.27 -10.66
C ASP A 95 1.03 6.07 -9.54
N PHE A 96 1.47 6.15 -8.29
CA PHE A 96 0.58 6.15 -7.13
C PHE A 96 -0.36 7.36 -7.17
N LYS A 97 -1.67 7.11 -7.10
CA LYS A 97 -2.68 8.16 -6.92
C LYS A 97 -3.14 8.19 -5.48
N ARG A 98 -3.19 9.40 -4.92
CA ARG A 98 -3.65 9.76 -3.56
C ARG A 98 -3.22 8.76 -2.49
N ALA A 99 -2.22 9.14 -1.73
CA ALA A 99 -1.70 8.32 -0.64
C ALA A 99 -2.12 8.88 0.72
N VAL A 100 -2.34 7.99 1.67
CA VAL A 100 -2.49 8.32 3.08
C VAL A 100 -1.39 7.59 3.82
N PHE A 101 -0.65 8.33 4.64
CA PHE A 101 0.37 7.78 5.52
C PHE A 101 -0.22 7.49 6.89
N LYS A 102 -0.01 6.28 7.43
CA LYS A 102 -0.60 5.82 8.68
C LYS A 102 0.39 5.06 9.54
N LYS A 103 0.12 5.04 10.85
CA LYS A 103 0.79 4.17 11.82
C LYS A 103 -0.08 2.93 12.08
N SER A 104 0.55 1.75 12.14
CA SER A 104 -0.06 0.46 12.49
C SER A 104 -0.48 0.40 13.94
#